data_AF-A0A0Q4N9E0-F1
#
_entry.id   AF-A0A0Q4N9E0-F1
#
_cell.length_a   1.000
_cell.length_b   1.000
_cell.length_c   1.000
_cell.angle_alpha   90.00
_cell.angle_beta   90.00
_cell.angle_gamma   90.00
#
_symmetry.space_group_name_H-M   'P 1'
#
loop_
_entity.id
_entity.type
_entity.pdbx_description
1 polymer ?
#
loop_
_entity_poly.entity_id
_entity_poly.type
_entity_poly.pdbx_seq_one_letter_code
_entity_poly.pdbx_strand_id
1 'polypeptide(L)' 'MDPFNASALKLQKNLLTLRVARDRLRLEGKDKEADELAGPIARIEAAIRQLPDGMKPVTLQ' A
#
# COMPACT_ATOMS: atom_id res chain seq x y z
N MET A 1 -12.62 11.70 -16.15
CA MET A 1 -11.51 11.09 -15.39
C MET A 1 -11.38 9.65 -15.81
N ASP A 2 -10.16 9.20 -16.11
CA ASP A 2 -9.89 7.82 -16.53
C ASP A 2 -10.14 6.84 -15.36
N PRO A 3 -11.00 5.80 -15.49
CA PRO A 3 -11.32 4.86 -14.40
C PRO A 3 -10.10 4.16 -13.79
N PHE A 4 -9.06 3.98 -14.60
CA PHE A 4 -7.79 3.40 -14.19
C PHE A 4 -7.06 4.28 -13.16
N ASN A 5 -7.10 5.60 -13.32
CA ASN A 5 -6.43 6.53 -12.43
C ASN A 5 -7.11 6.58 -11.04
N ALA A 6 -8.45 6.50 -11.01
CA ALA A 6 -9.20 6.43 -9.75
C ALA A 6 -8.94 5.12 -8.98
N SER A 7 -8.77 4.01 -9.71
CA SER A 7 -8.46 2.69 -9.13
C SER A 7 -7.03 2.66 -8.57
N ALA A 8 -6.06 3.21 -9.30
CA ALA A 8 -4.68 3.35 -8.84
C ALA A 8 -4.56 4.20 -7.57
N LEU A 9 -5.25 5.34 -7.52
CA LEU A 9 -5.27 6.22 -6.35
C LEU A 9 -5.89 5.52 -5.12
N LYS A 10 -6.96 4.74 -5.32
CA LYS A 10 -7.58 3.95 -4.26
C LYS A 10 -6.63 2.88 -3.72
N LEU A 11 -5.87 2.20 -4.59
CA LEU A 11 -4.87 1.21 -4.19
C LEU A 11 -3.73 1.85 -3.37
N GLN A 12 -3.24 3.03 -3.79
CA GLN A 12 -2.21 3.78 -3.06
C GLN A 12 -2.69 4.20 -1.68
N LYS A 13 -3.92 4.72 -1.57
CA LYS A 13 -4.51 5.10 -0.28
C LYS A 13 -4.63 3.89 0.65
N ASN A 14 -5.11 2.76 0.12
CA ASN A 14 -5.23 1.53 0.88
C ASN A 14 -3.86 1.02 1.36
N LEU A 15 -2.83 1.08 0.50
CA LEU A 15 -1.46 0.72 0.88
C LEU A 15 -0.94 1.59 2.03
N LEU A 16 -1.15 2.91 1.96
CA LEU A 16 -0.75 3.83 3.02
C LEU A 16 -1.43 3.49 4.35
N THR A 17 -2.75 3.25 4.33
CA THR A 17 -3.50 2.85 5.54
C THR A 17 -2.98 1.54 6.12
N LEU A 18 -2.69 0.53 5.29
CA LEU A 18 -2.16 -0.76 5.76
C LEU A 18 -0.76 -0.64 6.36
N ARG A 19 0.12 0.18 5.77
CA ARG A 19 1.45 0.46 6.32
C ARG A 19 1.37 1.12 7.70
N VAL A 20 0.52 2.15 7.84
CA VAL A 20 0.30 2.82 9.12
C VAL A 20 -0.26 1.85 10.17
N ALA A 21 -1.20 0.98 9.78
CA ALA A 21 -1.76 -0.03 10.68
C ALA A 21 -0.69 -1.03 11.15
N ARG A 22 0.15 -1.53 10.24
CA ARG A 22 1.28 -2.40 10.57
C ARG A 22 2.24 -1.73 11.56
N ASP A 23 2.62 -0.49 11.28
CA ASP A 23 3.57 0.24 12.12
C ASP A 23 2.99 0.49 13.51
N ARG A 24 1.68 0.81 13.58
CA ARG A 24 0.96 0.90 14.85
C ARG A 24 0.93 -0.43 15.61
N LEU A 25 0.66 -1.54 14.94
CA LEU A 25 0.66 -2.87 15.58
C LEU A 25 2.04 -3.22 16.15
N ARG A 26 3.13 -2.90 15.44
CA ARG A 26 4.49 -3.05 15.97
C ARG A 26 4.74 -2.19 17.20
N LEU A 27 4.28 -0.94 17.19
CA LEU A 27 4.37 -0.06 18.38
C LEU A 27 3.56 -0.59 19.57
N GLU A 28 2.44 -1.27 19.31
CA GLU A 28 1.62 -1.93 20.33
C GLU A 28 2.18 -3.31 20.77
N GLY A 29 3.32 -3.75 20.23
CA GLY A 29 3.93 -5.07 20.52
C GLY A 29 3.18 -6.26 19.91
N LYS A 30 2.29 -6.01 18.94
CA LYS A 30 1.50 -7.02 18.23
C LYS A 30 2.21 -7.47 16.95
N ASP A 31 3.41 -7.99 17.09
CA ASP A 31 4.28 -8.32 15.95
C ASP A 31 3.66 -9.35 15.00
N LYS A 32 2.90 -10.33 15.54
CA LYS A 32 2.20 -11.33 14.72
C LYS A 32 1.14 -10.72 13.81
N GLU A 33 0.30 -9.83 14.35
CA GLU A 33 -0.74 -9.14 13.57
C GLU A 33 -0.09 -8.20 12.53
N ALA A 34 1.03 -7.56 12.88
CA ALA A 34 1.80 -6.75 11.95
C ALA A 34 2.38 -7.59 10.80
N ASP A 35 2.89 -8.79 11.08
CA ASP A 35 3.43 -9.69 10.07
C ASP A 35 2.33 -10.26 9.16
N GLU A 36 1.12 -10.50 9.67
CA GLU A 36 -0.04 -10.86 8.86
C GLU A 36 -0.38 -9.76 7.83
N LEU A 37 -0.19 -8.49 8.17
CA LEU A 37 -0.37 -7.37 7.25
C LEU A 37 0.72 -7.27 6.18
N ALA A 38 1.89 -7.89 6.38
CA ALA A 38 2.98 -7.83 5.41
C ALA A 38 2.60 -8.50 4.07
N GLY A 39 1.84 -9.60 4.10
CA GLY A 39 1.38 -10.30 2.90
C GLY A 39 0.48 -9.45 1.99
N PRO A 40 -0.64 -8.90 2.51
CA PRO A 40 -1.49 -7.98 1.78
C PRO A 40 -0.76 -6.73 1.27
N ILE A 41 0.12 -6.15 2.08
CA ILE A 41 0.95 -4.99 1.69
C ILE A 41 1.82 -5.35 0.47
N ALA A 42 2.52 -6.49 0.51
CA ALA A 42 3.40 -6.92 -0.58
C ALA A 42 2.63 -7.15 -1.89
N ARG A 43 1.41 -7.70 -1.84
CA ARG A 43 0.57 -7.89 -3.03
C ARG A 43 0.16 -6.56 -3.65
N ILE A 44 -0.22 -5.58 -2.84
CA ILE A 44 -0.62 -4.26 -3.33
C ILE A 44 0.60 -3.49 -3.86
N GLU A 45 1.74 -3.58 -3.20
CA GLU A 45 3.00 -3.01 -3.69
C GLU A 45 3.42 -3.59 -5.04
N ALA A 46 3.29 -4.92 -5.22
CA ALA A 46 3.55 -5.57 -6.50
C ALA A 46 2.58 -5.08 -7.60
N ALA A 47 1.29 -4.97 -7.28
CA ALA A 47 0.30 -4.45 -8.22
C ALA A 47 0.59 -2.99 -8.62
N ILE A 48 1.00 -2.14 -7.68
CA ILE A 48 1.39 -0.75 -7.96
C ILE A 48 2.69 -0.68 -8.78
N ARG A 49 3.67 -1.56 -8.52
CA ARG A 49 4.93 -1.61 -9.31
C ARG A 49 4.69 -1.97 -10.78
N GLN A 50 3.66 -2.77 -11.06
CA GLN A 50 3.26 -3.13 -12.42
C GLN A 50 2.47 -2.02 -13.13
N LEU A 51 2.07 -0.95 -12.43
CA LEU A 51 1.44 0.21 -13.08
C LEU A 51 2.48 0.95 -13.95
N PRO A 52 2.05 1.47 -15.13
CA PRO A 52 2.91 2.27 -15.99
C PRO A 52 3.49 3.48 -15.24
N ASP A 53 4.72 3.88 -15.55
CA ASP A 53 5.43 4.96 -14.83
C ASP A 53 4.66 6.30 -14.81
N GLY A 54 3.81 6.57 -15.82
CA GLY A 54 2.91 7.74 -15.84
C GLY A 54 1.78 7.72 -14.80
N MET A 55 1.60 6.61 -14.08
CA MET A 55 0.62 6.42 -13.00
C MET A 55 1.30 6.18 -11.63
N LYS A 56 2.63 6.10 -11.59
CA LYS A 56 3.38 6.01 -10.33
C LYS A 56 3.34 7.37 -9.64
N PRO A 57 2.98 7.43 -8.35
CA PRO A 57 2.92 8.69 -7.64
C PRO A 57 4.36 9.19 -7.40
N VAL A 58 4.61 10.45 -7.75
CA VAL A 58 5.89 11.17 -7.53
C VAL A 58 6.29 11.27 -6.04
N THR A 59 5.46 10.79 -5.12
CA THR A 59 5.68 10.89 -3.67
C THR A 59 6.44 9.71 -3.05
N LEU A 60 6.99 8.80 -3.87
CA LEU A 60 7.89 7.74 -3.43
C LEU A 60 9.33 7.98 -3.93
N GLN A 61 9.84 9.20 -3.74
CA GLN A 61 11.29 9.46 -3.72
C GLN A 61 11.83 9.25 -2.31
#